data_AF-A0A6N4T6V6-F1
#
_entry.id   AF-A0A6N4T6V6-F1
#
_cell.length_a   1.000
_cell.length_b   1.000
_cell.length_c   1.000
_cell.angle_alpha   90.00
_cell.angle_beta   90.00
_cell.angle_gamma   90.00
#
_symmetry.space_group_name_H-M   'P 1'
#
loop_
_entity.id
_entity.type
_entity.pdbx_description
1 polymer ?
#
loop_
_entity_poly.entity_id
_entity_poly.type
_entity_poly.pdbx_seq_one_letter_code
_entity_poly.pdbx_strand_id
1 'polypeptide(L)'
;MNIKNMSTQVVLQYQYLWDGSQPGWELIYVYQAYVDLSLKFDLTGPSNLEMMAVRRTVHEFSSLPLAQVIARLRGSQTYSLGRFESRQARIITANCRKEGLIVLEKVTDTSRHLFANNQNKSTLVIDDAELAKQVHDTALLHGIRVRRVET
;
A
#
# COMPACT_ATOMS: atom_id res chain seq x y z
N MET A 1 -8.37 -37.31 5.99
CA MET A 1 -7.77 -36.77 4.75
C MET A 1 -6.86 -35.62 5.16
N ASN A 2 -5.56 -35.73 4.90
CA ASN A 2 -4.52 -34.98 5.62
C ASN A 2 -4.11 -33.72 4.84
N ILE A 3 -4.51 -32.55 5.33
CA ILE A 3 -4.42 -31.24 4.63
C ILE A 3 -2.97 -30.88 4.24
N LYS A 4 -1.97 -31.36 4.98
CA LYS A 4 -0.54 -31.11 4.72
C LYS A 4 -0.02 -31.73 3.41
N ASN A 5 -0.54 -32.88 2.98
CA ASN A 5 -0.02 -33.57 1.80
C ASN A 5 -0.52 -32.97 0.48
N MET A 6 -1.69 -32.31 0.47
CA MET A 6 -2.20 -31.64 -0.74
C MET A 6 -1.42 -30.36 -1.05
N SER A 7 -1.03 -29.60 -0.01
CA SER A 7 -0.23 -28.37 -0.18
C SER A 7 1.13 -28.65 -0.86
N THR A 8 1.82 -29.74 -0.50
CA THR A 8 3.14 -30.06 -1.07
C THR A 8 3.05 -30.39 -2.57
N GLN A 9 2.03 -31.14 -3.00
CA GLN A 9 1.86 -31.49 -4.42
C GLN A 9 1.52 -30.27 -5.28
N VAL A 10 0.74 -29.32 -4.76
CA VAL A 10 0.39 -28.10 -5.50
C VAL A 10 1.59 -27.16 -5.61
N VAL A 11 2.42 -27.04 -4.57
CA VAL A 11 3.68 -26.27 -4.65
C VAL A 11 4.64 -26.84 -5.68
N LEU A 12 4.73 -28.17 -5.81
CA LEU A 12 5.60 -28.82 -6.81
C LEU A 12 5.21 -28.50 -8.26
N GLN A 13 3.96 -28.09 -8.53
CA GLN A 13 3.58 -27.62 -9.86
C GLN A 13 4.34 -26.35 -10.28
N TYR A 14 4.91 -25.62 -9.31
CA TYR A 14 5.68 -24.40 -9.51
C TYR A 14 7.19 -24.62 -9.43
N GLN A 15 7.66 -25.87 -9.35
CA GLN A 15 9.08 -26.20 -9.23
C GLN A 15 9.95 -25.60 -10.35
N TYR A 16 9.35 -25.42 -11.53
CA TYR A 16 9.99 -24.81 -12.70
C TYR A 16 10.54 -23.40 -12.47
N LEU A 17 10.09 -22.72 -11.41
CA LEU A 17 10.55 -21.38 -11.03
C LEU A 17 11.99 -21.39 -10.46
N TRP A 18 12.44 -22.50 -9.85
CA TRP A 18 13.72 -22.57 -9.14
C TRP A 18 14.59 -23.78 -9.49
N ASP A 19 14.08 -24.80 -10.17
CA ASP A 19 14.87 -25.98 -10.57
C ASP A 19 15.64 -25.81 -11.89
N GLY A 20 15.44 -24.68 -12.58
CA GLY A 20 16.11 -24.37 -13.86
C GLY A 20 15.48 -25.02 -15.09
N SER A 21 14.40 -25.79 -14.96
CA SER A 21 13.67 -26.37 -16.09
C SER A 21 13.06 -25.31 -17.01
N GLN A 22 12.68 -24.16 -16.45
CA GLN A 22 12.36 -22.95 -17.20
C GLN A 22 13.30 -21.81 -16.78
N PRO A 23 14.25 -21.40 -17.64
CA PRO A 23 15.16 -20.33 -17.30
C PRO A 23 14.47 -18.96 -17.26
N GLY A 24 15.13 -18.02 -16.58
CA GLY A 24 14.75 -16.60 -16.57
C GLY A 24 13.85 -16.16 -15.42
N TRP A 25 13.32 -17.09 -14.62
CA TRP A 25 12.55 -16.78 -13.42
C TRP A 25 13.42 -16.21 -12.30
N GLU A 26 12.94 -15.14 -11.69
CA GLU A 26 13.51 -14.49 -10.52
C GLU A 26 12.39 -13.96 -9.61
N LEU A 27 12.71 -13.71 -8.34
CA LEU A 27 11.86 -12.93 -7.46
C LEU A 27 12.26 -11.46 -7.56
N ILE A 28 11.31 -10.59 -7.91
CA ILE A 28 11.48 -9.14 -7.79
C ILE A 28 10.86 -8.67 -6.49
N TYR A 29 11.61 -7.93 -5.69
CA TYR A 29 11.05 -7.22 -4.54
C TYR A 29 10.52 -5.88 -5.02
N VAL A 30 9.20 -5.71 -4.97
CA VAL A 30 8.53 -4.46 -5.28
C VAL A 30 8.26 -3.77 -3.96
N TYR A 31 9.03 -2.71 -3.68
CA TYR A 31 8.77 -1.86 -2.53
C TYR A 31 7.55 -0.99 -2.80
N GLN A 32 6.51 -1.17 -1.99
CA GLN A 32 5.32 -0.32 -2.03
C GLN A 32 4.97 0.08 -0.61
N ALA A 33 5.16 1.36 -0.30
CA ALA A 33 4.80 1.93 0.98
C ALA A 33 3.77 3.03 0.75
N TYR A 34 2.54 2.71 1.14
CA TYR A 34 1.45 3.67 1.18
C TYR A 34 1.41 4.35 2.54
N VAL A 35 0.95 5.59 2.55
CA VAL A 35 0.68 6.35 3.77
C VAL A 35 -0.79 6.72 3.77
N ASP A 36 -1.51 6.22 4.76
CA ASP A 36 -2.86 6.66 5.07
C ASP A 36 -2.75 7.98 5.84
N LEU A 37 -3.37 9.04 5.30
CA LEU A 37 -3.35 10.38 5.88
C LEU A 37 -4.71 10.72 6.48
N SER A 38 -4.68 11.36 7.65
CA SER A 38 -5.88 11.91 8.27
C SER A 38 -5.59 13.25 8.92
N LEU A 39 -6.54 14.16 8.87
CA LEU A 39 -6.53 15.36 9.70
C LEU A 39 -6.97 14.99 11.11
N LYS A 40 -6.34 15.59 12.11
CA LYS A 40 -6.75 15.51 13.51
C LYS A 40 -7.30 16.87 13.94
N PHE A 41 -8.42 16.82 14.63
CA PHE A 41 -9.07 17.95 15.28
C PHE A 41 -9.19 17.67 16.78
N ASP A 42 -9.61 18.70 17.52
CA ASP A 42 -9.89 18.55 18.94
C ASP A 42 -11.16 17.73 19.20
N LEU A 43 -11.40 17.38 20.47
CA LEU A 43 -12.53 16.54 20.89
C LEU A 43 -13.90 17.10 20.48
N THR A 44 -14.01 18.42 20.37
CA THR A 44 -15.21 19.12 19.93
C THR A 44 -15.34 19.23 18.40
N GLY A 45 -14.34 18.73 17.67
CA GLY A 45 -14.21 18.86 16.22
C GLY A 45 -13.35 20.06 15.79
N PRO A 46 -13.31 20.35 14.49
CA PRO A 46 -12.46 21.41 13.95
C PRO A 46 -12.93 22.79 14.40
N SER A 47 -11.97 23.67 14.65
CA SER A 47 -12.19 25.11 14.80
C SER A 47 -12.57 25.77 13.47
N ASN A 48 -13.12 26.99 13.54
CA ASN A 48 -13.42 27.76 12.33
C ASN A 48 -12.18 28.04 11.46
N LEU A 49 -11.01 28.22 12.09
CA LEU A 49 -9.74 28.41 11.40
C LEU A 49 -9.32 27.14 10.66
N GLU A 50 -9.42 25.99 11.31
CA GLU A 50 -9.14 24.69 10.67
C GLU A 50 -10.11 24.42 9.52
N MET A 51 -11.40 24.75 9.65
CA MET A 51 -12.35 24.58 8.54
C MET A 51 -12.00 25.46 7.32
N MET A 52 -11.50 26.68 7.54
CA MET A 52 -10.94 27.51 6.47
C MET A 52 -9.69 26.91 5.85
N ALA A 53 -8.78 26.41 6.67
CA ALA A 53 -7.55 25.74 6.22
C ALA A 53 -7.86 24.47 5.41
N VAL A 54 -8.86 23.67 5.83
CA VAL A 54 -9.33 22.49 5.09
C VAL A 54 -9.85 22.88 3.72
N ARG A 55 -10.65 23.95 3.60
CA ARG A 55 -11.11 24.44 2.28
C ARG A 55 -9.97 24.83 1.35
N ARG A 56 -8.88 25.39 1.88
CA ARG A 56 -7.71 25.79 1.07
C ARG A 56 -6.84 24.61 0.64
N THR A 57 -6.81 23.53 1.42
CA THR A 57 -5.83 22.43 1.26
C THR A 57 -6.41 21.14 0.71
N VAL A 58 -7.68 20.86 0.99
CA VAL A 58 -8.33 19.60 0.63
C VAL A 58 -9.26 19.86 -0.54
N HIS A 59 -8.92 19.27 -1.69
CA HIS A 59 -9.60 19.54 -2.96
C HIS A 59 -11.11 19.31 -2.88
N GLU A 60 -11.57 18.28 -2.16
CA GLU A 60 -13.01 17.98 -1.95
C GLU A 60 -13.79 19.17 -1.38
N PHE A 61 -13.17 20.00 -0.55
CA PHE A 61 -13.83 21.12 0.12
C PHE A 61 -13.58 22.47 -0.55
N SER A 62 -12.69 22.54 -1.54
CA SER A 62 -12.24 23.80 -2.13
C SER A 62 -13.35 24.60 -2.80
N SER A 63 -14.27 23.92 -3.48
CA SER A 63 -15.42 24.51 -4.16
C SER A 63 -16.68 24.57 -3.29
N LEU A 64 -16.66 23.97 -2.10
CA LEU A 64 -17.84 23.90 -1.25
C LEU A 64 -18.02 25.21 -0.45
N PRO A 65 -19.28 25.69 -0.27
CA PRO A 65 -19.57 26.75 0.68
C PRO A 65 -19.18 26.35 2.10
N LEU A 66 -18.72 27.30 2.92
CA LEU A 66 -18.28 27.03 4.29
C LEU A 66 -19.34 26.29 5.12
N ALA A 67 -20.62 26.63 4.98
CA ALA A 67 -21.70 25.96 5.68
C ALA A 67 -21.75 24.44 5.42
N GLN A 68 -21.44 24.01 4.20
CA GLN A 68 -21.41 22.58 3.86
C GLN A 68 -20.17 21.90 4.43
N VAL A 69 -19.03 22.60 4.46
CA VAL A 69 -17.80 22.08 5.09
C VAL A 69 -18.00 21.90 6.60
N ILE A 70 -18.61 22.88 7.26
CA ILE A 70 -19.01 22.78 8.67
C ILE A 70 -19.89 21.54 8.86
N ALA A 71 -20.93 21.38 8.04
CA ALA A 71 -21.86 20.26 8.18
C ALA A 71 -21.18 18.89 8.06
N ARG A 72 -20.17 18.75 7.18
CA ARG A 72 -19.45 17.49 6.96
C ARG A 72 -18.42 17.16 8.05
N LEU A 73 -17.83 18.16 8.68
CA LEU A 73 -16.73 17.97 9.63
C LEU A 73 -17.14 18.18 11.10
N ARG A 74 -18.35 18.69 11.36
CA ARG A 74 -18.83 18.98 12.72
C ARG A 74 -18.81 17.72 13.57
N GLY A 75 -18.17 17.81 14.74
CA GLY A 75 -18.05 16.71 15.70
C GLY A 75 -17.06 15.62 15.30
N SER A 76 -16.43 15.70 14.12
CA SER A 76 -15.39 14.77 13.72
C SER A 76 -14.08 15.12 14.41
N GLN A 77 -13.48 14.18 15.13
CA GLN A 77 -12.13 14.32 15.69
C GLN A 77 -11.04 14.02 14.66
N THR A 78 -11.40 13.28 13.62
CA THR A 78 -10.50 12.93 12.53
C THR A 78 -11.24 12.97 11.21
N TYR A 79 -10.53 13.33 10.14
CA TYR A 79 -11.05 13.23 8.78
C TYR A 79 -10.01 12.58 7.87
N SER A 80 -10.41 11.51 7.18
CA SER A 80 -9.50 10.77 6.28
C SER A 80 -9.27 11.57 5.01
N LEU A 81 -8.00 11.81 4.67
CA LEU A 81 -7.61 12.38 3.38
C LEU A 81 -7.43 11.30 2.31
N GLY A 82 -7.39 10.03 2.73
CA GLY A 82 -7.16 8.88 1.86
C GLY A 82 -5.74 8.32 1.96
N ARG A 83 -5.41 7.47 1.00
CA ARG A 83 -4.17 6.71 0.91
C ARG A 83 -3.32 7.22 -0.25
N PHE A 84 -2.04 7.44 0.02
CA PHE A 84 -1.12 8.02 -0.96
C PHE A 84 0.23 7.30 -0.99
N GLU A 85 0.90 7.34 -2.14
CA GLU A 85 2.31 6.98 -2.24
C GLU A 85 3.15 7.90 -1.34
N SER A 86 4.23 7.36 -0.76
CA SER A 86 5.07 8.06 0.24
C SER A 86 5.50 9.48 -0.18
N ARG A 87 5.88 9.67 -1.46
CA ARG A 87 6.27 10.99 -1.97
C ARG A 87 5.10 11.98 -1.99
N GLN A 88 3.93 11.55 -2.46
CA GLN A 88 2.74 12.38 -2.52
C GLN A 88 2.22 12.71 -1.12
N ALA A 89 2.26 11.72 -0.21
CA ALA A 89 1.87 11.90 1.18
C ALA A 89 2.67 13.01 1.88
N ARG A 90 3.99 13.07 1.65
CA ARG A 90 4.87 14.12 2.18
C ARG A 90 4.46 15.52 1.68
N ILE A 91 4.13 15.65 0.39
CA ILE A 91 3.70 16.92 -0.21
C ILE A 91 2.38 17.38 0.41
N ILE A 92 1.39 16.48 0.49
CA ILE A 92 0.08 16.78 1.09
C ILE A 92 0.24 17.18 2.55
N THR A 93 1.02 16.40 3.32
CA THR A 93 1.30 16.67 4.73
C THR A 93 1.94 18.03 4.92
N ALA A 94 2.94 18.38 4.11
CA ALA A 94 3.59 19.69 4.18
C ALA A 94 2.61 20.84 3.89
N ASN A 95 1.75 20.69 2.89
CA ASN A 95 0.74 21.70 2.54
C ASN A 95 -0.30 21.89 3.66
N CYS A 96 -0.80 20.81 4.26
CA CYS A 96 -1.72 20.88 5.39
C CYS A 96 -1.07 21.53 6.61
N ARG A 97 0.15 21.12 6.97
CA ARG A 97 0.89 21.69 8.12
C ARG A 97 1.20 23.17 7.93
N LYS A 98 1.49 23.61 6.71
CA LYS A 98 1.71 25.03 6.38
C LYS A 98 0.47 25.89 6.67
N GLU A 99 -0.72 25.31 6.54
CA GLU A 99 -2.00 25.97 6.84
C GLU A 99 -2.45 25.76 8.30
N GLY A 100 -1.57 25.22 9.15
CA GLY A 100 -1.82 25.02 10.58
C GLY A 100 -2.60 23.76 10.94
N LEU A 101 -2.84 22.85 9.99
CA LEU A 101 -3.55 21.60 10.24
C LEU A 101 -2.63 20.53 10.85
N ILE A 102 -3.17 19.76 11.79
CA ILE A 102 -2.50 18.58 12.35
C ILE A 102 -2.81 17.38 11.45
N VAL A 103 -1.75 16.72 10.96
CA VAL A 103 -1.85 15.53 10.09
C VAL A 103 -1.31 14.31 10.84
N LEU A 104 -2.13 13.26 10.88
CA LEU A 104 -1.76 11.91 11.30
C LEU A 104 -1.35 11.10 10.08
N GLU A 105 -0.23 10.38 10.23
CA GLU A 105 0.34 9.53 9.19
C GLU A 105 0.37 8.09 9.71
N LYS A 106 -0.16 7.16 8.91
CA LYS A 106 -0.02 5.73 9.15
C LYS A 106 0.61 5.08 7.94
N VAL A 107 1.85 4.62 8.08
CA VAL A 107 2.56 3.90 7.02
C VAL A 107 2.03 2.47 6.96
N THR A 108 1.62 2.05 5.78
CA THR A 108 1.24 0.67 5.46
C THR A 108 2.25 0.14 4.44
N ASP A 109 3.07 -0.81 4.87
CA ASP A 109 3.96 -1.55 3.98
C ASP A 109 3.15 -2.61 3.23
N THR A 110 3.06 -2.47 1.91
CA THR A 110 2.43 -3.43 1.00
C THR A 110 3.47 -4.02 0.04
N SER A 111 4.75 -3.97 0.41
CA SER A 111 5.82 -4.54 -0.38
C SER A 111 5.59 -6.03 -0.59
N ARG A 112 5.86 -6.48 -1.81
CA ARG A 112 5.64 -7.88 -2.18
C ARG A 112 6.76 -8.37 -3.08
N HIS A 113 7.00 -9.66 -2.99
CA HIS A 113 7.78 -10.35 -4.00
C HIS A 113 6.87 -10.79 -5.14
N LEU A 114 7.32 -10.62 -6.37
CA LEU A 114 6.67 -11.15 -7.56
C LEU A 114 7.63 -12.08 -8.28
N PHE A 115 7.12 -13.19 -8.79
CA PHE A 115 7.88 -14.02 -9.72
C PHE A 115 7.85 -13.37 -11.10
N ALA A 116 9.01 -12.94 -11.58
CA ALA A 116 9.17 -12.33 -12.89
C ALA A 116 10.08 -13.21 -13.75
N ASN A 117 9.72 -13.40 -15.01
CA ASN A 117 10.59 -14.02 -15.98
C ASN A 117 11.22 -12.94 -16.86
N ASN A 118 12.53 -12.76 -16.70
CA ASN A 118 13.26 -11.68 -17.37
C ASN A 118 13.49 -11.92 -18.87
N GLN A 119 13.40 -13.16 -19.34
CA GLN A 119 13.60 -13.52 -20.74
C GLN A 119 12.36 -13.17 -21.56
N ASN A 120 11.17 -13.52 -21.07
CA ASN A 120 9.90 -13.29 -21.79
C ASN A 120 9.07 -12.12 -21.24
N LYS A 121 9.59 -11.37 -20.26
CA LYS A 121 8.95 -10.20 -19.62
C LYS A 121 7.57 -10.51 -19.00
N SER A 122 7.36 -11.74 -18.54
CA SER A 122 6.12 -12.16 -17.90
C SER A 122 6.21 -12.10 -16.38
N THR A 123 5.07 -11.95 -15.71
CA THR A 123 4.96 -12.05 -14.24
C THR A 123 3.95 -13.13 -13.90
N LEU A 124 4.28 -13.97 -12.92
CA LEU A 124 3.35 -14.96 -12.38
C LEU A 124 2.62 -14.36 -11.17
N VAL A 125 1.28 -14.45 -11.22
CA VAL A 125 0.39 -14.11 -10.10
C VAL A 125 -0.28 -15.41 -9.65
N ILE A 126 -0.24 -15.66 -8.35
CA ILE A 126 -0.93 -16.78 -7.70
C ILE A 126 -2.00 -16.16 -6.82
N ASP A 127 -3.27 -16.37 -7.16
CA ASP A 127 -4.41 -15.70 -6.51
C ASP A 127 -4.65 -16.20 -5.07
N ASP A 128 -4.34 -17.46 -4.81
CA ASP A 128 -4.39 -18.03 -3.46
C ASP A 128 -3.18 -17.54 -2.65
N ALA A 129 -3.46 -16.71 -1.64
CA ALA A 129 -2.43 -16.09 -0.81
C ALA A 129 -1.61 -17.09 0.02
N GLU A 130 -2.22 -18.19 0.46
CA GLU A 130 -1.51 -19.23 1.23
C GLU A 130 -0.58 -20.01 0.30
N LEU A 131 -1.06 -20.39 -0.88
CA LEU A 131 -0.24 -21.05 -1.90
C LEU A 131 0.90 -20.14 -2.38
N ALA A 132 0.61 -18.87 -2.66
CA ALA A 132 1.61 -17.89 -3.09
C ALA A 132 2.75 -17.78 -2.08
N LYS A 133 2.42 -17.75 -0.79
CA LYS A 133 3.40 -17.75 0.31
C LYS A 133 4.22 -19.04 0.33
N GLN A 134 3.58 -20.21 0.23
CA GLN A 134 4.29 -21.49 0.25
C GLN A 134 5.24 -21.66 -0.95
N VAL A 135 4.80 -21.26 -2.15
CA VAL A 135 5.62 -21.27 -3.37
C VAL A 135 6.80 -20.30 -3.24
N HIS A 136 6.56 -19.09 -2.73
CA HIS A 136 7.61 -18.11 -2.43
C HIS A 136 8.66 -18.65 -1.45
N ASP A 137 8.23 -19.15 -0.29
CA ASP A 137 9.14 -19.62 0.75
C ASP A 137 9.97 -20.81 0.25
N THR A 138 9.35 -21.71 -0.51
CA THR A 138 10.03 -22.85 -1.15
C THR A 138 11.05 -22.38 -2.18
N ALA A 139 10.69 -21.44 -3.06
CA ALA A 139 11.61 -20.90 -4.07
C ALA A 139 12.85 -20.24 -3.43
N LEU A 140 12.66 -19.50 -2.34
CA LEU A 140 13.76 -18.90 -1.56
C LEU A 140 14.67 -19.97 -0.96
N LEU A 141 14.11 -21.03 -0.37
CA LEU A 141 14.89 -22.15 0.17
C LEU A 141 15.73 -22.84 -0.90
N HIS A 142 15.23 -22.91 -2.13
CA HIS A 142 15.94 -23.47 -3.28
C HIS A 142 16.85 -22.47 -4.00
N GLY A 143 17.03 -21.25 -3.46
CA GLY A 143 18.02 -20.29 -3.94
C GLY A 143 17.62 -19.57 -5.23
N ILE A 144 16.33 -19.39 -5.49
CA ILE A 144 15.89 -18.53 -6.60
C ILE A 144 16.54 -17.14 -6.48
N ARG A 145 16.96 -16.57 -7.60
CA ARG A 145 17.56 -15.24 -7.63
C ARG A 145 16.53 -14.20 -7.17
N VAL A 146 16.93 -13.32 -6.23
CA VAL A 146 16.13 -12.18 -5.79
C VAL A 146 16.75 -10.88 -6.32
N ARG A 147 15.96 -10.05 -6.98
CA ARG A 147 16.36 -8.71 -7.44
C ARG A 147 15.52 -7.65 -6.73
N ARG A 148 16.17 -6.65 -6.14
CA ARG A 148 15.48 -5.46 -5.64
C ARG A 148 15.23 -4.51 -6.80
N VAL A 149 14.01 -4.01 -6.90
CA VAL A 149 13.63 -3.00 -7.87
C VAL A 149 13.22 -1.76 -7.09
N GLU A 150 13.93 -0.66 -7.31
CA GLU A 150 13.47 0.66 -6.87
C GLU A 150 12.44 1.14 -7.90
N THR A 151 11.23 1.43 -7.43
CA THR A 151 10.15 2.02 -8.23
C THR A 151 10.07 3.52 -7.97
#